data_AF-A0A6L7X869-F1
#
_entry.id   AF-A0A6L7X869-F1
#
_cell.length_a   1.000
_cell.length_b   1.000
_cell.length_c   1.000
_cell.angle_alpha   90.00
_cell.angle_beta   90.00
_cell.angle_gamma   90.00
#
_symmetry.space_group_name_H-M   'P 1'
#
loop_
_entity.id
_entity.type
_entity.pdbx_description
1 polymer ?
#
loop_
_entity_poly.entity_id
_entity_poly.type
_entity_poly.pdbx_seq_one_letter_code
_entity_poly.pdbx_strand_id
1 'polypeptide(L)'
;MHVIEVSEMGRLALLPVSSWDFQGPGPHPSGWTVQAVVNGPSEAVTLYRPWASVIFCKWGNLTGRAFAGRGPLAWAHTSARLQSETERSLADEAGGPVAQLVTVPQDGGDGSEDDPLAEMKADLKTARGRALLLETTAAGWGEGKSAAPLRDWKPSRLGPNPPASLEAVMGRGFMEVLAACGCPPALFSIQDGTAQRESLRRYFSITVEPLAGLLAAELSAKLEADIGLSFKGRFAADLTGRARAFQSMVKAGLETDRAAALAGL
;
A
#
# COMPACT_ATOMS: atom_id res chain seq x y z
N MET A 1 15.55 9.44 -3.10
CA MET A 1 16.60 9.93 -2.19
C MET A 1 16.41 11.44 -2.03
N HIS A 2 15.75 11.89 -0.96
CA HIS A 2 15.54 13.32 -0.73
C HIS A 2 16.73 13.83 0.08
N VAL A 3 17.67 14.48 -0.60
CA VAL A 3 18.77 15.21 0.05
C VAL A 3 18.19 16.52 0.57
N ILE A 4 18.25 16.73 1.88
CA ILE A 4 17.94 18.02 2.50
C ILE A 4 19.26 18.80 2.48
N GLU A 5 19.40 19.71 1.51
CA GLU A 5 20.49 20.69 1.51
C GLU A 5 20.13 21.83 2.47
N VAL A 6 20.94 21.99 3.51
CA VAL A 6 20.86 23.11 4.46
C VAL A 6 21.98 24.08 4.09
N SER A 7 21.62 25.21 3.48
CA SER A 7 22.58 26.28 3.18
C SER A 7 22.77 27.16 4.42
N GLU A 8 24.00 27.18 4.92
CA GLU A 8 24.57 28.16 5.87
C GLU A 8 24.00 28.20 7.30
N MET A 9 24.55 27.31 8.14
CA MET A 9 25.06 27.55 9.50
C MET A 9 25.84 26.27 9.90
N GLY A 10 26.83 26.36 10.80
CA GLY A 10 27.73 25.25 11.17
C GLY A 10 27.00 23.90 11.23
N ARG A 11 27.45 22.93 10.42
CA ARG A 11 26.68 21.75 9.99
C ARG A 11 25.99 21.03 11.15
N LEU A 12 24.70 21.30 11.37
CA LEU A 12 23.84 20.48 12.21
C LEU A 12 23.64 19.14 11.49
N ALA A 13 24.32 18.10 11.95
CA ALA A 13 24.16 16.74 11.42
C ALA A 13 23.02 16.02 12.15
N LEU A 14 21.92 15.78 11.45
CA LEU A 14 20.83 14.94 11.95
C LEU A 14 21.12 13.48 11.63
N LEU A 15 21.22 12.64 12.66
CA LEU A 15 21.41 11.20 12.51
C LEU A 15 20.05 10.49 12.54
N PRO A 16 19.70 9.72 11.49
CA PRO A 16 18.46 8.96 11.49
C PRO A 16 18.54 7.84 12.53
N VAL A 17 17.51 7.73 13.36
CA VAL A 17 17.38 6.70 14.39
C VAL A 17 16.38 5.65 13.91
N SER A 18 16.76 4.38 14.00
CA SER A 18 15.93 3.25 13.55
C SER A 18 14.97 2.74 14.62
N SER A 19 15.40 2.77 15.87
CA SER A 19 14.61 2.41 17.04
C SER A 19 15.08 3.22 18.24
N TRP A 20 14.16 3.48 19.17
CA TRP A 20 14.48 4.16 20.41
C TRP A 20 13.65 3.64 21.57
N ASP A 21 14.22 3.74 22.77
CA ASP A 21 13.53 3.46 24.03
C ASP A 21 13.79 4.58 25.05
N PHE A 22 12.91 4.70 26.04
CA PHE A 22 12.94 5.76 27.05
C PHE A 22 13.25 5.18 28.42
N GLN A 23 14.23 5.78 29.10
CA GLN A 23 14.55 5.48 30.49
C GLN A 23 14.56 6.77 31.29
N GLY A 24 13.89 6.82 32.43
CA GLY A 24 13.98 7.99 33.30
C GLY A 24 12.96 8.02 34.42
N PRO A 25 13.19 8.89 35.43
CA PRO A 25 12.28 9.05 36.54
C PRO A 25 11.05 9.87 36.14
N GLY A 26 9.87 9.39 36.51
CA GLY A 26 8.62 10.14 36.45
C GLY A 26 8.02 10.35 35.05
N PRO A 27 6.87 11.05 34.97
CA PRO A 27 6.10 11.20 33.74
C PRO A 27 6.58 12.34 32.83
N HIS A 28 7.51 13.18 33.30
CA HIS A 28 7.96 14.37 32.56
C HIS A 28 9.26 14.09 31.78
N PRO A 29 9.34 14.43 30.48
CA PRO A 29 10.43 14.01 29.60
C PRO A 29 11.77 14.71 29.87
N SER A 30 11.79 15.78 30.68
CA SER A 30 13.03 16.50 31.02
C SER A 30 14.07 15.63 31.73
N GLY A 31 13.63 14.59 32.45
CA GLY A 31 14.51 13.64 33.13
C GLY A 31 14.82 12.38 32.32
N TRP A 32 14.29 12.26 31.10
CA TRP A 32 14.40 11.04 30.31
C TRP A 32 15.69 11.01 29.49
N THR A 33 16.28 9.81 29.46
CA THR A 33 17.35 9.41 28.57
C THR A 33 16.75 8.52 27.48
N VAL A 34 17.11 8.84 26.24
CA VAL A 34 16.72 8.11 25.05
C VAL A 34 17.86 7.17 24.67
N GLN A 35 17.57 5.88 24.65
CA GLN A 35 18.45 4.90 24.02
C GLN A 35 18.09 4.85 22.54
N ALA A 36 18.93 5.36 21.66
CA ALA A 36 18.70 5.45 20.22
C ALA A 36 19.66 4.53 19.45
N VAL A 37 19.13 3.73 18.53
CA VAL A 37 19.94 2.87 17.65
C VAL A 37 20.12 3.55 16.28
N VAL A 38 21.35 3.93 15.99
CA VAL A 38 21.75 4.54 14.71
C VAL A 38 22.41 3.48 13.86
N ASN A 39 21.82 3.20 12.69
CA ASN A 39 22.36 2.23 11.74
C ASN A 39 23.26 2.94 10.74
N GLY A 40 24.53 2.59 10.75
CA GLY A 40 25.48 2.93 9.69
C GLY A 40 25.46 1.88 8.56
N PRO A 41 26.30 2.06 7.53
CA PRO A 41 26.40 1.14 6.41
C PRO A 41 26.92 -0.26 6.80
N SER A 42 27.73 -0.35 7.86
CA SER A 42 28.38 -1.60 8.28
C SER A 42 28.16 -1.94 9.75
N GLU A 43 27.71 -0.99 10.57
CA GLU A 43 27.61 -1.15 12.01
C GLU A 43 26.37 -0.42 12.55
N ALA A 44 25.74 -0.98 13.58
CA ALA A 44 24.70 -0.33 14.34
C ALA A 44 25.25 0.10 15.70
N VAL A 45 25.14 1.39 16.02
CA VAL A 45 25.63 1.96 17.28
C VAL A 45 24.43 2.38 18.13
N THR A 46 24.43 1.94 19.38
CA THR A 46 23.46 2.38 20.38
C THR A 46 24.00 3.60 21.13
N LEU A 47 23.27 4.71 21.08
CA LEU A 47 23.61 5.97 21.73
C LEU A 47 22.62 6.29 22.83
N TYR A 48 23.10 6.70 23.99
CA TYR A 48 22.27 7.27 25.05
C TYR A 48 22.32 8.78 24.97
N ARG A 49 21.18 9.43 24.78
CA ARG A 49 21.08 10.89 24.63
C ARG A 49 19.96 11.44 25.52
N PRO A 50 20.12 12.65 26.10
CA PRO A 50 19.00 13.30 26.76
C PRO A 50 17.84 13.52 25.79
N TRP A 51 16.61 13.51 26.29
CA TRP A 51 15.42 13.81 25.48
C TRP A 51 15.54 15.11 24.67
N ALA A 52 16.18 16.14 25.24
CA ALA A 52 16.39 17.43 24.61
C ALA A 52 17.21 17.35 23.31
N SER A 53 18.10 16.37 23.18
CA SER A 53 19.01 16.23 22.04
C SER A 53 18.46 15.39 20.88
N VAL A 54 17.26 14.83 21.02
CA VAL A 54 16.64 13.95 20.01
C VAL A 54 15.38 14.60 19.49
N ILE A 55 15.22 14.77 18.19
CA ILE A 55 14.02 15.40 17.60
C ILE A 55 12.93 14.35 17.39
N PHE A 56 11.72 14.57 17.93
CA PHE A 56 10.59 13.65 17.78
C PHE A 56 9.47 14.26 16.95
N CYS A 57 9.17 13.66 15.80
CA CYS A 57 7.92 13.93 15.08
C CYS A 57 6.84 12.98 15.57
N LYS A 58 5.91 13.48 16.39
CA LYS A 58 4.80 12.70 16.94
C LYS A 58 3.53 12.94 16.14
N TRP A 59 2.87 11.86 15.74
CA TRP A 59 1.59 11.89 15.04
C TRP A 59 0.56 11.03 15.80
N GLY A 60 -0.70 11.47 15.84
CA GLY A 60 -1.80 10.66 16.39
C GLY A 60 -1.63 10.24 17.86
N ASN A 61 -1.35 11.17 18.76
CA ASN A 61 -1.10 10.88 20.18
C ASN A 61 -2.20 9.99 20.82
N LEU A 62 -1.78 9.02 21.63
CA LEU A 62 -2.69 8.16 22.39
C LEU A 62 -3.14 8.85 23.69
N THR A 63 -4.43 8.73 24.00
CA THR A 63 -4.97 9.14 25.31
C THR A 63 -4.26 8.35 26.42
N GLY A 64 -3.71 9.07 27.40
CA GLY A 64 -2.92 8.48 28.49
C GLY A 64 -1.44 8.23 28.17
N ARG A 65 -0.98 8.43 26.93
CA ARG A 65 0.45 8.37 26.54
C ARG A 65 0.84 9.54 25.66
N ALA A 66 0.89 10.74 26.23
CA ALA A 66 1.13 12.00 25.50
C ALA A 66 2.47 12.09 24.73
N PHE A 67 3.44 11.24 25.09
CA PHE A 67 4.77 11.21 24.46
C PHE A 67 4.92 10.08 23.43
N ALA A 68 3.92 9.20 23.30
CA ALA A 68 3.90 8.13 22.30
C ALA A 68 2.98 8.51 21.14
N GLY A 69 3.57 8.59 19.93
CA GLY A 69 2.80 8.69 18.70
C GLY A 69 2.11 7.36 18.35
N ARG A 70 1.15 7.44 17.44
CA ARG A 70 0.51 6.28 16.81
C ARG A 70 0.79 6.33 15.32
N GLY A 71 1.30 5.22 14.78
CA GLY A 71 1.47 5.06 13.34
C GLY A 71 0.12 5.05 12.62
N PRO A 72 0.05 5.53 11.36
CA PRO A 72 -1.21 5.62 10.60
C PRO A 72 -1.90 4.26 10.43
N LEU A 73 -1.11 3.18 10.26
CA LEU A 73 -1.62 1.82 10.12
C LEU A 73 -2.36 1.32 11.36
N ALA A 74 -2.13 1.91 12.53
CA ALA A 74 -2.88 1.51 13.71
C ALA A 74 -4.36 1.93 13.63
N TRP A 75 -4.74 2.90 12.79
CA TRP A 75 -6.15 3.23 12.53
C TRP A 75 -6.83 2.29 11.52
N ALA A 76 -6.05 1.71 10.61
CA ALA A 76 -6.52 0.73 9.62
C ALA A 76 -5.98 -0.68 9.89
N HIS A 77 -5.73 -1.03 11.17
CA HIS A 77 -5.05 -2.28 11.53
C HIS A 77 -5.77 -3.51 10.98
N THR A 78 -7.09 -3.59 11.19
CA THR A 78 -7.91 -4.71 10.70
C THR A 78 -7.90 -4.77 9.17
N SER A 79 -8.04 -3.62 8.51
CA SER A 79 -8.08 -3.51 7.05
C SER A 79 -6.76 -3.90 6.40
N ALA A 80 -5.63 -3.44 6.97
CA ALA A 80 -4.29 -3.81 6.52
C ALA A 80 -4.05 -5.33 6.68
N ARG A 81 -4.49 -5.91 7.81
CA ARG A 81 -4.39 -7.36 8.02
C ARG A 81 -5.26 -8.13 7.01
N LEU A 82 -6.52 -7.73 6.83
CA LEU A 82 -7.42 -8.37 5.86
C LEU A 82 -6.86 -8.29 4.43
N GLN A 83 -6.30 -7.15 4.05
CA GLN A 83 -5.64 -6.99 2.76
C GLN A 83 -4.48 -7.98 2.61
N SER A 84 -3.56 -8.05 3.58
CA SER A 84 -2.40 -8.96 3.53
C SER A 84 -2.81 -10.44 3.49
N GLU A 85 -3.79 -10.84 4.28
CA GLU A 85 -4.33 -12.22 4.25
C GLU A 85 -5.01 -12.53 2.91
N THR A 86 -5.73 -11.55 2.35
CA THR A 86 -6.38 -11.71 1.04
C THR A 86 -5.35 -11.80 -0.08
N GLU A 87 -4.33 -10.93 -0.09
CA GLU A 87 -3.23 -10.99 -1.06
C GLU A 87 -2.50 -12.34 -0.99
N ARG A 88 -2.26 -12.85 0.22
CA ARG A 88 -1.68 -14.18 0.43
C ARG A 88 -2.57 -15.29 -0.12
N SER A 89 -3.86 -15.26 0.20
CA SER A 89 -4.83 -16.25 -0.30
C SER A 89 -4.92 -16.23 -1.82
N LEU A 90 -4.89 -15.04 -2.44
CA LEU A 90 -4.90 -14.88 -3.89
C LEU A 90 -3.60 -15.40 -4.52
N ALA A 91 -2.45 -15.18 -3.87
CA ALA A 91 -1.17 -15.71 -4.32
C ALA A 91 -1.13 -17.25 -4.25
N ASP A 92 -1.65 -17.83 -3.17
CA ASP A 92 -1.76 -19.29 -3.01
C ASP A 92 -2.70 -19.88 -4.06
N GLU A 93 -3.83 -19.23 -4.33
CA GLU A 93 -4.77 -19.65 -5.37
C GLU A 93 -4.16 -19.52 -6.77
N ALA A 94 -3.42 -18.44 -7.06
CA ALA A 94 -2.73 -18.24 -8.33
C ALA A 94 -1.65 -19.32 -8.59
N GLY A 95 -1.06 -19.87 -7.53
CA GLY A 95 -0.14 -21.01 -7.60
C GLY A 95 -0.82 -22.37 -7.76
N GLY A 96 -2.15 -22.43 -7.71
CA GLY A 96 -2.93 -23.66 -7.81
C GLY A 96 -2.86 -24.33 -9.19
N PRO A 97 -3.15 -25.65 -9.27
CA PRO A 97 -3.14 -26.37 -10.55
C PRO A 97 -4.23 -25.85 -11.50
N VAL A 98 -3.85 -25.64 -12.76
CA VAL A 98 -4.79 -25.30 -13.84
C VAL A 98 -5.07 -26.56 -14.63
N ALA A 99 -6.29 -27.09 -14.54
CA ALA A 99 -6.73 -28.29 -15.25
C ALA A 99 -8.21 -28.22 -15.63
N GLN A 100 -8.60 -28.90 -16.70
CA GLN A 100 -10.00 -29.18 -16.98
C GLN A 100 -10.37 -30.52 -16.37
N LEU A 101 -11.37 -30.54 -15.51
CA LEU A 101 -11.92 -31.77 -14.98
C LEU A 101 -12.84 -32.37 -16.04
N VAL A 102 -12.44 -33.52 -16.57
CA VAL A 102 -13.24 -34.34 -17.47
C VAL A 102 -13.76 -35.52 -16.68
N THR A 103 -15.08 -35.59 -16.55
CA THR A 103 -15.75 -36.69 -15.87
C THR A 103 -15.85 -37.90 -16.79
N VAL A 104 -15.36 -39.06 -16.34
CA VAL A 104 -15.42 -40.32 -17.10
C VAL A 104 -16.10 -41.39 -16.25
N PRO A 105 -17.04 -42.18 -16.81
CA PRO A 105 -17.71 -43.25 -16.07
C PRO A 105 -16.73 -44.33 -15.58
N GLN A 106 -17.06 -44.95 -14.44
CA GLN A 106 -16.30 -46.06 -13.89
C GLN A 106 -16.54 -47.38 -14.65
N ASP A 107 -17.76 -47.58 -15.14
CA ASP A 107 -18.19 -48.80 -15.83
C ASP A 107 -18.27 -48.51 -17.35
N GLY A 108 -17.44 -49.19 -18.14
CA GLY A 108 -17.43 -49.06 -19.59
C GLY A 108 -16.25 -49.71 -20.30
N GLY A 109 -15.28 -50.26 -19.56
CA GLY A 109 -14.19 -51.03 -20.13
C GLY A 109 -14.39 -52.51 -19.87
N ASP A 110 -14.75 -53.28 -20.90
CA ASP A 110 -14.95 -54.74 -20.81
C ASP A 110 -13.63 -55.51 -20.61
N GLY A 111 -12.52 -54.81 -20.29
CA GLY A 111 -11.19 -55.40 -20.14
C GLY A 111 -10.62 -56.01 -21.42
N SER A 112 -11.25 -55.77 -22.58
CA SER A 112 -10.80 -56.21 -23.90
C SER A 112 -9.65 -55.34 -24.44
N GLU A 113 -8.84 -55.89 -25.34
CA GLU A 113 -7.66 -55.25 -25.95
C GLU A 113 -7.96 -53.90 -26.65
N ASP A 114 -9.21 -53.66 -27.06
CA ASP A 114 -9.70 -52.42 -27.67
C ASP A 114 -10.61 -51.63 -26.69
N ASP A 115 -10.17 -51.37 -25.46
CA ASP A 115 -10.91 -50.51 -24.52
C ASP A 115 -10.67 -49.02 -24.82
N PRO A 116 -11.64 -48.30 -25.43
CA PRO A 116 -11.47 -46.88 -25.78
C PRO A 116 -11.30 -45.99 -24.55
N LEU A 117 -11.74 -46.44 -23.36
CA LEU A 117 -11.53 -45.72 -22.11
C LEU A 117 -10.11 -45.89 -21.61
N ALA A 118 -9.47 -47.03 -21.83
CA ALA A 118 -8.06 -47.24 -21.50
C ALA A 118 -7.14 -46.37 -22.38
N GLU A 119 -7.46 -46.26 -23.68
CA GLU A 119 -6.76 -45.36 -24.62
C GLU A 119 -6.97 -43.89 -24.24
N MET A 120 -8.21 -43.46 -23.96
CA MET A 120 -8.51 -42.10 -23.50
C MET A 120 -7.85 -41.76 -22.16
N LYS A 121 -7.79 -42.72 -21.21
CA LYS A 121 -7.05 -42.57 -19.94
C LYS A 121 -5.54 -42.45 -20.19
N ALA A 122 -4.98 -43.19 -21.14
CA ALA A 122 -3.57 -43.11 -21.51
C ALA A 122 -3.22 -41.78 -22.21
N ASP A 123 -4.07 -41.32 -23.13
CA ASP A 123 -3.94 -40.03 -23.84
C ASP A 123 -4.04 -38.85 -22.88
N LEU A 124 -4.95 -38.91 -21.89
CA LEU A 124 -5.07 -37.86 -20.87
C LEU A 124 -3.95 -37.90 -19.84
N LYS A 125 -3.40 -39.08 -19.52
CA LYS A 125 -2.22 -39.23 -18.65
C LYS A 125 -0.94 -38.73 -19.33
N THR A 126 -0.83 -38.87 -20.64
CA THR A 126 0.28 -38.34 -21.45
C THR A 126 0.12 -36.85 -21.78
N ALA A 127 -1.12 -36.33 -21.78
CA ALA A 127 -1.43 -34.89 -21.83
C ALA A 127 -1.05 -34.18 -20.50
N ARG A 128 0.26 -34.09 -20.24
CA ARG A 128 0.83 -33.39 -19.09
C ARG A 128 0.23 -31.98 -18.95
N GLY A 129 -0.55 -31.77 -17.90
CA GLY A 129 -0.82 -30.46 -17.31
C GLY A 129 -2.10 -29.74 -17.74
N ARG A 130 -3.09 -30.39 -18.37
CA ARG A 130 -4.32 -29.68 -18.77
C ARG A 130 -5.65 -30.39 -18.54
N ALA A 131 -5.67 -31.68 -18.23
CA ALA A 131 -6.91 -32.38 -17.92
C ALA A 131 -6.73 -33.31 -16.71
N LEU A 132 -7.61 -33.19 -15.74
CA LEU A 132 -7.74 -34.12 -14.62
C LEU A 132 -8.97 -34.97 -14.87
N LEU A 133 -8.79 -36.29 -14.81
CA LEU A 133 -9.88 -37.24 -14.95
C LEU A 133 -10.58 -37.38 -13.59
N LEU A 134 -11.89 -37.11 -13.55
CA LEU A 134 -12.73 -37.37 -12.39
C LEU A 134 -13.60 -38.58 -12.70
N GLU A 135 -13.36 -39.71 -12.04
CA GLU A 135 -14.18 -40.91 -12.24
C GLU A 135 -15.55 -40.70 -11.61
N THR A 136 -16.63 -40.90 -12.39
CA THR A 136 -18.02 -40.76 -11.91
C THR A 136 -18.60 -42.11 -11.53
N THR A 137 -19.39 -42.12 -10.46
CA THR A 137 -20.12 -43.30 -9.96
C THR A 137 -21.47 -43.51 -10.66
N ALA A 138 -21.67 -42.93 -11.84
CA ALA A 138 -22.94 -43.02 -12.56
C ALA A 138 -23.01 -44.35 -13.31
N ALA A 139 -23.81 -45.29 -12.80
CA ALA A 139 -24.06 -46.58 -13.44
C ALA A 139 -24.83 -46.42 -14.76
N GLY A 140 -24.46 -47.18 -15.81
CA GLY A 140 -25.25 -47.33 -17.04
C GLY A 140 -24.71 -46.64 -18.31
N TRP A 141 -23.41 -46.37 -18.40
CA TRP A 141 -22.79 -45.89 -19.63
C TRP A 141 -22.23 -47.07 -20.43
N GLY A 142 -22.77 -47.32 -21.64
CA GLY A 142 -22.36 -48.44 -22.50
C GLY A 142 -23.52 -49.31 -22.99
N GLU A 143 -24.63 -49.36 -22.24
CA GLU A 143 -25.86 -49.98 -22.70
C GLU A 143 -26.64 -49.00 -23.58
N GLY A 144 -26.38 -49.08 -24.89
CA GLY A 144 -27.01 -48.23 -25.89
C GLY A 144 -28.51 -48.00 -25.63
N LYS A 145 -28.84 -46.72 -25.38
CA LYS A 145 -30.15 -46.05 -25.24
C LYS A 145 -30.50 -45.66 -23.80
N SER A 146 -30.59 -44.33 -23.64
CA SER A 146 -31.28 -43.61 -22.56
C SER A 146 -30.70 -43.69 -21.15
N ALA A 147 -29.54 -43.08 -20.93
CA ALA A 147 -29.27 -42.16 -19.81
C ALA A 147 -27.80 -41.71 -19.83
N ALA A 148 -27.34 -41.09 -20.91
CA ALA A 148 -26.15 -40.25 -20.76
C ALA A 148 -26.59 -38.98 -20.03
N PRO A 149 -26.13 -38.69 -18.81
CA PRO A 149 -26.42 -37.41 -18.18
C PRO A 149 -25.74 -36.32 -19.01
N LEU A 150 -26.50 -35.69 -19.92
CA LEU A 150 -26.10 -34.52 -20.71
C LEU A 150 -25.54 -33.38 -19.84
N ARG A 151 -25.78 -33.44 -18.53
CA ARG A 151 -25.36 -32.47 -17.53
C ARG A 151 -23.98 -32.77 -16.92
N ASP A 152 -23.48 -34.00 -17.00
CA ASP A 152 -22.21 -34.40 -16.39
C ASP A 152 -21.02 -34.15 -17.33
N TRP A 153 -21.23 -34.14 -18.66
CA TRP A 153 -20.19 -33.73 -19.64
C TRP A 153 -20.00 -32.21 -19.71
N LYS A 154 -20.03 -31.51 -18.58
CA LYS A 154 -19.62 -30.11 -18.54
C LYS A 154 -18.18 -30.06 -18.01
N PRO A 155 -17.16 -29.86 -18.86
CA PRO A 155 -15.79 -29.71 -18.37
C PRO A 155 -15.77 -28.59 -17.35
N SER A 156 -15.43 -28.94 -16.11
CA SER A 156 -15.32 -27.95 -15.05
C SER A 156 -13.86 -27.48 -15.01
N ARG A 157 -13.66 -26.17 -15.16
CA ARG A 157 -12.33 -25.58 -15.07
C ARG A 157 -11.91 -25.62 -13.61
N LEU A 158 -10.87 -26.40 -13.31
CA LEU A 158 -10.08 -26.26 -12.10
C LEU A 158 -8.97 -25.26 -12.40
N GLY A 159 -8.97 -24.14 -11.70
CA GLY A 159 -7.93 -23.13 -11.85
C GLY A 159 -8.23 -21.94 -10.97
N PRO A 160 -7.31 -20.97 -10.90
CA PRO A 160 -7.49 -19.77 -10.10
C PRO A 160 -8.74 -19.04 -10.59
N ASN A 161 -9.73 -18.92 -9.71
CA ASN A 161 -10.94 -18.17 -9.92
C ASN A 161 -11.37 -17.57 -8.57
N PRO A 162 -10.65 -16.55 -8.11
CA PRO A 162 -10.92 -15.99 -6.80
C PRO A 162 -12.35 -15.45 -6.75
N PRO A 163 -13.06 -15.65 -5.65
CA PRO A 163 -14.40 -15.10 -5.49
C PRO A 163 -14.33 -13.57 -5.54
N ALA A 164 -15.26 -12.95 -6.28
CA ALA A 164 -15.33 -11.48 -6.44
C ALA A 164 -15.39 -10.73 -5.08
N SER A 165 -15.87 -11.38 -4.02
CA SER A 165 -15.85 -10.83 -2.66
C SER A 165 -14.43 -10.61 -2.13
N LEU A 166 -13.48 -11.49 -2.44
CA LEU A 166 -12.08 -11.33 -2.03
C LEU A 166 -11.42 -10.18 -2.79
N GLU A 167 -11.65 -10.08 -4.09
CA GLU A 167 -11.15 -8.95 -4.89
C GLU A 167 -11.68 -7.60 -4.35
N ALA A 168 -12.96 -7.55 -4.00
CA ALA A 168 -13.57 -6.37 -3.40
C ALA A 168 -13.00 -6.02 -2.02
N VAL A 169 -12.72 -7.03 -1.18
CA VAL A 169 -12.09 -6.84 0.14
C VAL A 169 -10.66 -6.34 0.00
N MET A 170 -9.87 -6.90 -0.91
CA MET A 170 -8.51 -6.44 -1.21
C MET A 170 -8.52 -4.97 -1.65
N GLY A 171 -9.38 -4.62 -2.61
CA GLY A 171 -9.51 -3.25 -3.10
C GLY A 171 -9.93 -2.26 -2.02
N ARG A 172 -10.92 -2.62 -1.18
CA ARG A 172 -11.35 -1.78 -0.05
C ARG A 172 -10.25 -1.64 1.01
N GLY A 173 -9.57 -2.73 1.36
CA GLY A 173 -8.48 -2.73 2.33
C GLY A 173 -7.38 -1.76 1.93
N PHE A 174 -6.95 -1.79 0.67
CA PHE A 174 -5.97 -0.86 0.13
C PHE A 174 -6.42 0.61 0.26
N MET A 175 -7.68 0.89 -0.07
CA MET A 175 -8.24 2.25 0.02
C MET A 175 -8.31 2.77 1.46
N GLU A 176 -8.66 1.90 2.42
CA GLU A 176 -8.70 2.23 3.84
C GLU A 176 -7.29 2.46 4.41
N VAL A 177 -6.30 1.69 3.97
CA VAL A 177 -4.88 1.90 4.32
C VAL A 177 -4.39 3.25 3.79
N LEU A 178 -4.67 3.57 2.53
CA LEU A 178 -4.33 4.88 1.96
C LEU A 178 -4.99 6.02 2.73
N ALA A 179 -6.28 5.88 3.06
CA ALA A 179 -7.01 6.87 3.84
C ALA A 179 -6.39 7.07 5.24
N ALA A 180 -5.97 5.99 5.91
CA ALA A 180 -5.31 6.06 7.22
C ALA A 180 -3.96 6.80 7.17
N CYS A 181 -3.24 6.65 6.07
CA CYS A 181 -2.00 7.38 5.76
C CYS A 181 -2.26 8.82 5.27
N GLY A 182 -3.52 9.24 5.17
CA GLY A 182 -3.89 10.55 4.63
C GLY A 182 -3.57 10.71 3.15
N CYS A 183 -3.37 9.61 2.42
CA CYS A 183 -3.00 9.63 1.01
C CYS A 183 -4.25 9.47 0.12
N PRO A 184 -4.55 10.44 -0.76
CA PRO A 184 -5.72 10.34 -1.62
C PRO A 184 -5.54 9.24 -2.67
N PRO A 185 -6.53 8.34 -2.83
CA PRO A 185 -6.45 7.22 -3.77
C PRO A 185 -6.17 7.60 -5.23
N ALA A 186 -6.62 8.78 -5.64
CA ALA A 186 -6.44 9.29 -6.99
C ALA A 186 -4.97 9.52 -7.39
N LEU A 187 -4.03 9.51 -6.43
CA LEU A 187 -2.59 9.50 -6.72
C LEU A 187 -2.10 8.15 -7.27
N PHE A 188 -2.79 7.05 -6.97
CA PHE A 188 -2.39 5.70 -7.36
C PHE A 188 -3.23 5.12 -8.50
N SER A 189 -4.41 5.68 -8.76
CA SER A 189 -5.24 5.28 -9.90
C SER A 189 -4.81 5.97 -11.19
N ILE A 190 -4.97 5.28 -12.32
CA ILE A 190 -4.82 5.85 -13.66
C ILE A 190 -5.94 6.91 -13.84
N GLN A 191 -5.57 8.18 -13.75
CA GLN A 191 -6.48 9.33 -13.81
C GLN A 191 -5.88 10.41 -14.69
N ASP A 192 -6.72 11.34 -15.13
CA ASP A 192 -6.29 12.51 -15.88
C ASP A 192 -5.30 13.36 -15.06
N GLY A 193 -4.33 13.98 -15.75
CA GLY A 193 -3.30 14.79 -15.10
C GLY A 193 -3.86 15.95 -14.24
N THR A 194 -5.06 16.45 -14.55
CA THR A 194 -5.76 17.45 -13.73
C THR A 194 -6.20 16.88 -12.38
N ALA A 195 -6.80 15.69 -12.38
CA ALA A 195 -7.25 15.01 -11.16
C ALA A 195 -6.05 14.63 -10.26
N GLN A 196 -4.93 14.23 -10.87
CA GLN A 196 -3.70 13.94 -10.12
C GLN A 196 -3.12 15.19 -9.45
N ARG A 197 -3.07 16.34 -10.14
CA ARG A 197 -2.59 17.61 -9.56
C ARG A 197 -3.44 18.06 -8.38
N GLU A 198 -4.77 17.96 -8.51
CA GLU A 198 -5.67 18.33 -7.43
C GLU A 198 -5.56 17.38 -6.24
N SER A 199 -5.39 16.08 -6.48
CA SER A 199 -5.16 15.09 -5.43
C SER A 199 -3.84 15.34 -4.71
N LEU A 200 -2.79 15.69 -5.45
CA LEU A 200 -1.51 16.08 -4.88
C LEU A 200 -1.68 17.31 -3.99
N ARG A 201 -2.36 18.36 -4.46
CA ARG A 201 -2.64 19.56 -3.67
C ARG A 201 -3.35 19.21 -2.35
N ARG A 202 -4.39 18.38 -2.39
CA ARG A 202 -5.11 17.93 -1.20
C ARG A 202 -4.22 17.14 -0.25
N TYR A 203 -3.38 16.25 -0.78
CA TYR A 203 -2.43 15.48 0.02
C TYR A 203 -1.47 16.41 0.79
N PHE A 204 -0.96 17.44 0.14
CA PHE A 204 -0.08 18.40 0.80
C PHE A 204 -0.80 19.18 1.89
N SER A 205 -1.95 19.76 1.58
CA SER A 205 -2.68 20.58 2.56
C SER A 205 -3.20 19.79 3.76
N ILE A 206 -3.64 18.55 3.56
CA ILE A 206 -4.27 17.75 4.62
C ILE A 206 -3.23 16.98 5.44
N THR A 207 -2.16 16.50 4.81
CA THR A 207 -1.25 15.53 5.43
C THR A 207 0.15 16.09 5.60
N VAL A 208 0.76 16.61 4.52
CA VAL A 208 2.18 16.98 4.55
C VAL A 208 2.43 18.29 5.29
N GLU A 209 1.64 19.35 5.04
CA GLU A 209 1.79 20.64 5.69
C GLU A 209 1.58 20.56 7.21
N PRO A 210 0.57 19.84 7.74
CA PRO A 210 0.44 19.65 9.18
C PRO A 210 1.62 18.86 9.80
N LEU A 211 2.10 17.81 9.13
CA LEU A 211 3.28 17.07 9.59
C LEU A 211 4.54 17.93 9.60
N ALA A 212 4.70 18.77 8.58
CA ALA A 212 5.78 19.75 8.52
C ALA A 212 5.69 20.77 9.66
N GLY A 213 4.49 21.24 9.98
CA GLY A 213 4.25 22.14 11.10
C GLY A 213 4.59 21.52 12.45
N LEU A 214 4.26 20.24 12.66
CA LEU A 214 4.62 19.50 13.88
C LEU A 214 6.14 19.34 14.01
N LEU A 215 6.82 18.97 12.93
CA LEU A 215 8.27 18.84 12.92
C LEU A 215 8.97 20.19 13.10
N ALA A 216 8.47 21.25 12.45
CA ALA A 216 8.95 22.61 12.61
C ALA A 216 8.84 23.07 14.07
N ALA A 217 7.69 22.87 14.71
CA ALA A 217 7.50 23.22 16.12
C ALA A 217 8.49 22.49 17.06
N GLU A 218 8.72 21.20 16.83
CA GLU A 218 9.68 20.41 17.59
C GLU A 218 11.13 20.89 17.37
N LEU A 219 11.50 21.14 16.11
CA LEU A 219 12.82 21.68 15.75
C LEU A 219 13.05 23.05 16.39
N SER A 220 12.08 23.95 16.29
CA SER A 220 12.18 25.29 16.86
C SER A 220 12.33 25.25 18.38
N ALA A 221 11.59 24.36 19.05
CA ALA A 221 11.69 24.19 20.49
C ALA A 221 13.05 23.64 20.94
N LYS A 222 13.66 22.73 20.17
CA LYS A 222 14.92 22.05 20.55
C LYS A 222 16.19 22.75 20.09
N LEU A 223 16.12 23.48 18.99
CA LEU A 223 17.24 24.24 18.44
C LEU A 223 17.19 25.72 18.87
N GLU A 224 16.16 26.11 19.62
CA GLU A 224 15.96 27.47 20.13
C GLU A 224 16.02 28.54 19.01
N ALA A 225 15.51 28.17 17.84
CA ALA A 225 15.52 29.00 16.62
C ALA A 225 14.15 28.94 15.93
N ASP A 226 13.75 30.01 15.24
CA ASP A 226 12.50 29.98 14.46
C ASP A 226 12.70 29.22 13.14
N ILE A 227 12.35 27.93 13.14
CA ILE A 227 12.52 27.03 12.01
C ILE A 227 11.17 26.80 11.32
N GLY A 228 11.05 27.27 10.08
CA GLY A 228 9.91 27.01 9.21
C GLY A 228 10.21 25.93 8.17
N LEU A 229 9.32 24.95 8.02
CA LEU A 229 9.36 23.96 6.93
C LEU A 229 8.26 24.27 5.92
N SER A 230 8.64 24.60 4.68
CA SER A 230 7.70 24.97 3.62
C SER A 230 7.89 24.10 2.38
N PHE A 231 6.76 23.62 1.84
CA PHE A 231 6.70 22.86 0.59
C PHE A 231 6.14 23.68 -0.58
N LYS A 232 5.83 24.97 -0.36
CA LYS A 232 5.15 25.84 -1.34
C LYS A 232 5.91 26.03 -2.66
N GLY A 233 7.24 25.90 -2.64
CA GLY A 233 8.10 26.07 -3.83
C GLY A 233 8.28 24.81 -4.67
N ARG A 234 7.78 23.64 -4.24
CA ARG A 234 8.05 22.35 -4.93
C ARG A 234 6.94 21.90 -5.89
N PHE A 235 5.83 22.65 -6.01
CA PHE A 235 4.70 22.23 -6.86
C PHE A 235 4.59 23.00 -8.17
N ALA A 236 5.00 22.34 -9.25
CA ALA A 236 4.62 22.72 -10.61
C ALA A 236 3.09 22.69 -10.84
N ALA A 237 2.35 21.98 -9.98
CA ALA A 237 0.89 21.85 -10.07
C ALA A 237 0.14 23.19 -9.91
N ASP A 238 0.71 24.15 -9.17
CA ASP A 238 0.09 25.45 -8.89
C ASP A 238 0.63 26.57 -9.80
N LEU A 239 1.68 26.30 -10.58
CA LEU A 239 2.31 27.30 -11.46
C LEU A 239 1.31 27.87 -12.48
N THR A 240 0.46 27.02 -13.06
CA THR A 240 -0.59 27.45 -14.00
C THR A 240 -1.68 28.28 -13.33
N GLY A 241 -2.06 27.94 -12.09
CA GLY A 241 -3.03 28.69 -11.30
C GLY A 241 -2.50 30.08 -10.95
N ARG A 242 -1.27 30.14 -10.42
CA ARG A 242 -0.56 31.38 -10.12
C ARG A 242 -0.32 32.23 -11.36
N ALA A 243 0.05 31.63 -12.48
CA ALA A 243 0.20 32.34 -13.75
C ALA A 243 -1.13 32.95 -14.25
N ARG A 244 -2.26 32.22 -14.10
CA ARG A 244 -3.59 32.76 -14.43
C ARG A 244 -4.02 33.88 -13.49
N ALA A 245 -3.78 33.73 -12.18
CA ALA A 245 -4.07 34.76 -11.20
C ALA A 245 -3.22 36.02 -11.44
N PHE A 246 -1.92 35.85 -11.67
CA PHE A 246 -1.01 36.91 -12.09
C PHE A 246 -1.50 37.63 -13.35
N GLN A 247 -1.82 36.87 -14.41
CA GLN A 247 -2.33 37.45 -15.65
C GLN A 247 -3.64 38.22 -15.45
N SER A 248 -4.55 37.72 -14.60
CA SER A 248 -5.79 38.42 -14.26
C SER A 248 -5.54 39.73 -13.51
N MET A 249 -4.58 39.74 -12.58
CA MET A 249 -4.21 40.94 -11.82
C MET A 249 -3.56 42.00 -12.71
N VAL A 250 -2.62 41.60 -13.57
CA VAL A 250 -1.99 42.51 -14.55
C VAL A 250 -3.03 43.10 -15.51
N LYS A 251 -3.97 42.27 -16.01
CA LYS A 251 -5.07 42.76 -16.86
C LYS A 251 -6.03 43.71 -16.13
N ALA A 252 -6.20 43.57 -14.82
CA ALA A 252 -6.98 44.47 -13.99
C ALA A 252 -6.26 45.80 -13.69
N GLY A 253 -5.03 45.98 -14.21
CA GLY A 253 -4.25 47.21 -14.05
C GLY A 253 -3.34 47.24 -12.82
N LEU A 254 -3.13 46.10 -12.14
CA LEU A 254 -2.07 46.03 -11.13
C LEU A 254 -0.70 46.07 -11.81
N GLU A 255 0.24 46.78 -11.18
CA GLU A 255 1.65 46.75 -11.54
C GLU A 255 2.20 45.32 -11.49
N THR A 256 3.07 44.96 -12.44
CA THR A 256 3.63 43.62 -12.59
C THR A 256 4.31 43.10 -11.34
N ASP A 257 5.10 43.93 -10.65
CA ASP A 257 5.89 43.49 -9.50
C ASP A 257 4.98 43.20 -8.30
N ARG A 258 3.96 44.05 -8.12
CA ARG A 258 2.93 43.86 -7.10
C ARG A 258 2.04 42.66 -7.40
N ALA A 259 1.69 42.44 -8.68
CA ALA A 259 0.91 41.27 -9.10
C ALA A 259 1.71 39.97 -8.91
N ALA A 260 3.02 39.97 -9.17
CA ALA A 260 3.89 38.81 -8.99
C ALA A 260 4.00 38.44 -7.50
N ALA A 261 4.27 39.43 -6.65
CA ALA A 261 4.34 39.24 -5.20
C ALA A 261 3.04 38.68 -4.61
N LEU A 262 1.88 39.19 -5.05
CA LEU A 262 0.56 38.71 -4.62
C LEU A 262 0.21 37.32 -5.16
N ALA A 263 0.69 36.97 -6.35
CA ALA A 263 0.52 35.64 -6.94
C ALA A 263 1.47 34.59 -6.33
N GLY A 264 2.42 35.01 -5.48
CA GLY A 264 3.44 34.12 -4.93
C GLY A 264 4.38 33.56 -5.99
N LEU A 265 4.74 34.43 -6.95
CA LEU A 265 5.76 34.21 -8.00
C LEU A 265 7.04 34.97 -7.66
#